data_AF-A0A9P6CBS8-F1
#
_entry.id   AF-A0A9P6CBS8-F1
#
_cell.length_a   1.000
_cell.length_b   1.000
_cell.length_c   1.000
_cell.angle_alpha   90.00
_cell.angle_beta   90.00
_cell.angle_gamma   90.00
#
_symmetry.space_group_name_H-M   'P 1'
#
loop_
_entity.id
_entity.type
_entity.pdbx_description
1 polymer ?
#
loop_
_entity_poly.entity_id
_entity_poly.type
_entity_poly.pdbx_seq_one_letter_code
_entity_poly.pdbx_strand_id
1 'polypeptide(L)'
;MHPALSISELLNIIFAHLDQRSNLNNARVCKQWYHSSQAARWREINGWRDFDALFRKLAPIKWVDYMNKRKEFSEYPRLKDWERFEEYSKLVRTISLDDSEKYNAIFDIVGQTRPYINIFPNLYTLQWNATRKEFHYLLFVHPNVKEFIATLPPTSTRQAEFETWVPLFVDSISRMPLLQHLEIRCDEFEPTTRHRLLEVIKGLRCLRTILLPRYHITARIIEEVSLLPHLKKLSSQETGIDRTIFTFPQFDPCLRKEAFPSLTTLSICADVQSSSQFLSQRYFPSNIRRLHLEMPSLENPGAVRSLLETVAGTCTLIEEVSFRDQDVHDHREMTPQDQIGLETLRPVFACPMLTTLEIRHHYPLALGTPELEILASELPSIETLLLNEGPIHHPERSPLTLDVLLIFSSRCRKLQKLGLYVDASVSITHVLDGQEFHGFPELRSFSVGLSHIEDAESVALFLGQICPPNCEVALAGPETRSVRRNMWRKVNGMLPTLAKMRLAERERIGKQVRMLEVEVERLRALQRS
;
A
#
# COMPACT_ATOMS: atom_id res chain seq x y z
N MET A 1 34.50 23.00 -10.78
CA MET A 1 33.64 21.79 -10.71
C MET A 1 33.56 21.42 -9.23
N HIS A 2 32.37 21.23 -8.66
CA HIS A 2 32.25 20.90 -7.23
C HIS A 2 32.92 19.54 -6.95
N PRO A 3 33.74 19.37 -5.90
CA PRO A 3 34.49 18.12 -5.64
C PRO A 3 33.61 16.87 -5.59
N ALA A 4 32.37 17.01 -5.10
CA ALA A 4 31.39 15.93 -5.07
C ALA A 4 31.06 15.36 -6.47
N LEU A 5 31.16 16.16 -7.54
CA LEU A 5 30.88 15.74 -8.92
C LEU A 5 32.08 15.04 -9.59
N SER A 6 33.17 14.85 -8.85
CA SER A 6 34.34 14.07 -9.28
C SER A 6 34.38 12.68 -8.62
N ILE A 7 33.49 12.40 -7.66
CA ILE A 7 33.37 11.11 -6.97
C ILE A 7 32.26 10.30 -7.64
N SER A 8 32.60 9.16 -8.23
CA SER A 8 31.67 8.35 -9.02
C SER A 8 30.50 7.81 -8.20
N GLU A 9 30.72 7.49 -6.92
CA GLU A 9 29.71 7.02 -5.99
C GLU A 9 28.66 8.11 -5.72
N LEU A 10 29.10 9.35 -5.49
CA LEU A 10 28.19 10.47 -5.28
C LEU A 10 27.43 10.81 -6.56
N LEU A 11 28.08 10.78 -7.72
CA LEU A 11 27.41 10.93 -9.01
C LEU A 11 26.35 9.86 -9.25
N ASN A 12 26.63 8.60 -8.93
CA ASN A 12 25.67 7.50 -9.05
C ASN A 12 24.45 7.71 -8.16
N ILE A 13 24.66 8.20 -6.93
CA ILE A 13 23.56 8.54 -6.00
C ILE A 13 22.74 9.69 -6.57
N ILE A 14 23.39 10.78 -7.01
CA ILE A 14 22.69 11.94 -7.60
C ILE A 14 21.86 11.49 -8.80
N PHE A 15 22.44 10.73 -9.73
CA PHE A 15 21.77 10.28 -10.94
C PHE A 15 20.66 9.27 -10.69
N ALA A 16 20.75 8.46 -9.62
CA ALA A 16 19.66 7.57 -9.23
C ALA A 16 18.39 8.34 -8.80
N HIS A 17 18.50 9.62 -8.43
CA HIS A 17 17.36 10.48 -8.12
C HIS A 17 16.85 11.31 -9.31
N LEU A 18 17.49 11.21 -10.48
CA LEU A 18 17.08 11.93 -11.67
C LEU A 18 16.23 11.06 -12.59
N ASP A 19 15.34 11.69 -13.35
CA ASP A 19 14.58 11.00 -14.37
C ASP A 19 15.48 10.51 -15.53
N GLN A 20 14.98 9.56 -16.32
CA GLN A 20 15.72 8.93 -17.41
C GLN A 20 16.18 9.93 -18.49
N ARG A 21 15.40 10.99 -18.75
CA ARG A 21 15.72 12.03 -19.74
C ARG A 21 16.86 12.90 -19.23
N SER A 22 16.84 13.26 -17.96
CA SER A 22 17.91 13.99 -17.28
C SER A 22 19.21 13.18 -17.28
N ASN A 23 19.15 11.89 -16.97
CA ASN A 23 20.32 11.01 -17.04
C ASN A 23 20.90 10.86 -18.45
N LEU A 24 20.04 10.84 -19.47
CA LEU A 24 20.49 10.84 -20.87
C LEU A 24 21.26 12.11 -21.27
N ASN A 25 20.84 13.27 -20.76
CA ASN A 25 21.56 14.52 -20.99
C ASN A 25 22.90 14.53 -20.23
N ASN A 26 22.89 14.06 -18.98
CA ASN A 26 24.11 13.95 -18.17
C ASN A 26 25.16 13.02 -18.80
N ALA A 27 24.72 11.97 -19.48
CA ALA A 27 25.60 11.06 -20.22
C ALA A 27 26.45 11.76 -21.28
N ARG A 28 26.04 12.94 -21.76
CA ARG A 28 26.73 13.70 -22.82
C ARG A 28 27.78 14.69 -22.30
N VAL A 29 27.88 14.86 -20.98
CA VAL A 29 28.74 15.89 -20.37
C VAL A 29 30.21 15.49 -20.42
N CYS A 30 30.57 14.32 -19.88
CA CYS A 30 31.93 13.79 -19.92
C CYS A 30 31.93 12.26 -19.76
N LYS A 31 33.08 11.60 -19.93
CA LYS A 31 33.20 10.13 -19.82
C LYS A 31 32.79 9.59 -18.44
N GLN A 32 33.15 10.26 -17.36
CA GLN A 32 32.77 9.84 -16.00
C GLN A 32 31.24 9.88 -15.84
N TRP A 33 30.63 10.99 -16.26
CA TRP A 33 29.18 11.16 -16.19
C TRP A 33 28.46 10.18 -17.11
N TYR A 34 29.04 9.85 -18.27
CA TYR A 34 28.54 8.78 -19.13
C TYR A 34 28.45 7.44 -18.37
N HIS A 35 29.51 7.00 -17.70
CA HIS A 35 29.48 5.73 -16.98
C HIS A 35 28.47 5.75 -15.82
N SER A 36 28.46 6.81 -15.02
CA SER A 36 27.53 6.95 -13.90
C SER A 36 26.06 7.03 -14.36
N SER A 37 25.78 7.76 -15.43
CA SER A 37 24.41 7.92 -15.95
C SER A 37 23.90 6.64 -16.61
N GLN A 38 24.79 5.86 -17.24
CA GLN A 38 24.43 4.52 -17.75
C GLN A 38 24.14 3.56 -16.60
N ALA A 39 24.96 3.57 -15.54
CA ALA A 39 24.68 2.79 -14.34
C ALA A 39 23.31 3.13 -13.74
N ALA A 40 22.97 4.41 -13.64
CA ALA A 40 21.65 4.86 -13.18
C ALA A 40 20.52 4.43 -14.14
N ARG A 41 20.70 4.63 -15.45
CA ARG A 41 19.69 4.31 -16.48
C ARG A 41 19.33 2.83 -16.51
N TRP A 42 20.31 1.95 -16.44
CA TRP A 42 20.09 0.50 -16.60
C TRP A 42 19.88 -0.22 -15.27
N ARG A 43 19.95 0.49 -14.14
CA ARG A 43 19.73 -0.07 -12.80
C ARG A 43 18.37 -0.72 -12.68
N GLU A 44 17.34 -0.07 -13.20
CA GLU A 44 15.95 -0.52 -13.11
C GLU A 44 15.38 -0.61 -14.52
N ILE A 45 14.87 -1.80 -14.87
CA ILE A 45 14.26 -2.07 -16.16
C ILE A 45 12.76 -2.19 -15.93
N ASN A 46 12.04 -1.10 -16.19
CA ASN A 46 10.63 -0.97 -15.85
C ASN A 46 9.79 -0.88 -17.12
N GLY A 47 9.05 -1.94 -17.42
CA GLY A 47 8.13 -2.00 -18.53
C GLY A 47 8.79 -2.11 -19.91
N TRP A 48 7.95 -2.09 -20.94
CA TRP A 48 8.33 -2.55 -22.27
C TRP A 48 9.41 -1.69 -22.97
N ARG A 49 9.50 -0.39 -22.68
CA ARG A 49 10.44 0.51 -23.37
C ARG A 49 11.89 0.25 -22.98
N ASP A 50 12.14 0.01 -21.70
CA ASP A 50 13.48 -0.29 -21.20
C ASP A 50 13.93 -1.68 -21.66
N PHE A 51 13.01 -2.65 -21.64
CA PHE A 51 13.22 -3.98 -22.21
C PHE A 51 13.62 -3.93 -23.69
N ASP A 52 12.88 -3.17 -24.52
CA ASP A 52 13.24 -2.97 -25.92
C ASP A 52 14.63 -2.35 -26.07
N ALA A 53 14.92 -1.31 -25.31
CA ALA A 53 16.19 -0.61 -25.40
C ALA A 53 17.37 -1.49 -24.98
N LEU A 54 17.18 -2.34 -23.97
CA LEU A 54 18.18 -3.27 -23.46
C LEU A 54 18.43 -4.40 -24.45
N PHE A 55 17.38 -5.10 -24.91
CA PHE A 55 17.55 -6.22 -25.84
C PHE A 55 17.94 -5.78 -27.26
N ARG A 56 17.69 -4.52 -27.66
CA ARG A 56 18.30 -3.95 -28.87
C ARG A 56 19.83 -3.85 -28.82
N LYS A 57 20.45 -3.90 -27.63
CA LYS A 57 21.91 -4.04 -27.51
C LYS A 57 22.39 -5.43 -27.90
N LEU A 58 21.50 -6.41 -27.88
CA LEU A 58 21.78 -7.79 -28.26
C LEU A 58 21.50 -8.03 -29.76
N ALA A 59 20.33 -7.65 -30.27
CA ALA A 59 20.04 -7.68 -31.71
C ALA A 59 18.88 -6.74 -32.07
N PRO A 60 18.73 -6.29 -33.33
CA PRO A 60 17.62 -5.43 -33.74
C PRO A 60 16.27 -6.12 -33.51
N ILE A 61 15.32 -5.43 -32.88
CA ILE A 61 13.98 -5.96 -32.60
C ILE A 61 12.98 -5.43 -33.62
N LYS A 62 12.13 -6.31 -34.17
CA LYS A 62 11.03 -5.96 -35.08
C LYS A 62 9.70 -6.52 -34.57
N TRP A 63 8.60 -5.94 -35.06
CA TRP A 63 7.25 -6.46 -34.86
C TRP A 63 6.96 -7.55 -35.89
N VAL A 64 6.45 -8.68 -35.43
CA VAL A 64 6.04 -9.80 -36.30
C VAL A 64 4.53 -9.80 -36.48
N ASP A 65 3.81 -9.46 -35.41
CA ASP A 65 2.36 -9.42 -35.38
C ASP A 65 1.93 -8.20 -34.57
N TYR A 66 1.37 -7.20 -35.26
CA TYR A 66 0.88 -5.97 -34.64
C TYR A 66 -0.40 -6.20 -33.83
N MET A 67 -1.23 -7.19 -34.23
CA MET A 67 -2.49 -7.50 -33.55
C MET A 67 -2.22 -8.20 -32.22
N ASN A 68 -1.30 -9.18 -32.21
CA ASN A 68 -0.90 -9.90 -30.99
C ASN A 68 0.30 -9.27 -30.28
N LYS A 69 0.76 -8.10 -30.74
CA LYS A 69 1.88 -7.33 -30.18
C LYS A 69 3.16 -8.17 -29.98
N ARG A 70 3.44 -9.11 -30.88
CA ARG A 70 4.60 -10.01 -30.78
C ARG A 70 5.86 -9.37 -31.37
N LYS A 71 6.96 -9.45 -30.63
CA LYS A 71 8.28 -8.98 -31.05
C LYS A 71 9.26 -10.14 -31.21
N GLU A 72 10.17 -10.01 -32.16
CA GLU A 72 11.29 -10.94 -32.36
C GLU A 72 12.57 -10.19 -32.71
N PHE A 73 13.70 -10.88 -32.58
CA PHE A 73 14.94 -10.38 -33.17
C PHE A 73 14.91 -10.52 -34.68
N SER A 74 15.33 -9.47 -35.38
CA SER A 74 15.47 -9.46 -36.84
C SER A 74 16.59 -10.37 -37.31
N GLU A 75 17.58 -10.61 -36.44
CA GLU A 75 18.75 -11.44 -36.66
C GLU A 75 19.10 -12.20 -35.37
N TYR A 76 19.74 -13.37 -35.49
CA TYR A 76 20.21 -14.12 -34.32
C TYR A 76 21.39 -13.39 -33.65
N PRO A 77 21.39 -13.23 -32.31
CA PRO A 77 22.51 -12.65 -31.58
C PRO A 77 23.80 -13.45 -31.79
N ARG A 78 24.91 -12.75 -32.08
CA ARG A 78 26.24 -13.38 -32.19
C ARG A 78 27.01 -13.21 -30.89
N LEU A 79 28.13 -13.92 -30.74
CA LEU A 79 28.96 -13.84 -29.53
C LEU A 79 29.40 -12.39 -29.22
N LYS A 80 29.79 -11.61 -30.22
CA LYS A 80 30.16 -10.19 -30.06
C LYS A 80 29.02 -9.31 -29.56
N ASP A 81 27.79 -9.66 -29.91
CA ASP A 81 26.63 -8.92 -29.41
C ASP A 81 26.38 -9.20 -27.93
N TRP A 82 26.63 -10.44 -27.50
CA TRP A 82 26.59 -10.82 -26.09
C TRP A 82 27.68 -10.13 -25.26
N GLU A 83 28.91 -10.03 -25.78
CA GLU A 83 30.00 -9.29 -25.13
C GLU A 83 29.61 -7.82 -24.90
N ARG A 84 29.01 -7.18 -25.91
CA ARG A 84 28.48 -5.81 -25.77
C ARG A 84 27.32 -5.73 -24.78
N PHE A 85 26.41 -6.71 -24.79
CA PHE A 85 25.26 -6.75 -23.90
C PHE A 85 25.69 -6.90 -22.43
N GLU A 86 26.76 -7.65 -22.16
CA GLU A 86 27.26 -7.93 -20.81
C GLU A 86 27.61 -6.65 -20.03
N GLU A 87 28.12 -5.62 -20.71
CA GLU A 87 28.40 -4.31 -20.10
C GLU A 87 27.17 -3.69 -19.44
N TYR A 88 26.01 -3.84 -20.07
CA TYR A 88 24.73 -3.34 -19.58
C TYR A 88 24.11 -4.30 -18.57
N SER A 89 24.25 -5.60 -18.80
CA SER A 89 23.61 -6.63 -18.00
C SER A 89 24.10 -6.64 -16.55
N LYS A 90 25.37 -6.29 -16.33
CA LYS A 90 25.98 -6.10 -15.00
C LYS A 90 25.39 -4.90 -14.23
N LEU A 91 24.76 -3.94 -14.91
CA LEU A 91 24.19 -2.74 -14.28
C LEU A 91 22.77 -2.99 -13.74
N VAL A 92 22.06 -3.98 -14.30
CA VAL A 92 20.67 -4.29 -13.95
C VAL A 92 20.55 -4.84 -12.54
N ARG A 93 19.71 -4.20 -11.72
CA ARG A 93 19.41 -4.57 -10.33
C ARG A 93 17.94 -4.92 -10.12
N THR A 94 17.04 -4.30 -10.89
CA THR A 94 15.59 -4.52 -10.80
C THR A 94 15.02 -4.78 -12.17
N ILE A 95 14.17 -5.80 -12.26
CA ILE A 95 13.38 -6.09 -13.44
C ILE A 95 11.91 -6.10 -13.05
N SER A 96 11.11 -5.32 -13.77
CA SER A 96 9.65 -5.35 -13.68
C SER A 96 9.04 -5.38 -15.08
N LEU A 97 8.36 -6.49 -15.39
CA LEU A 97 7.74 -6.72 -16.70
C LEU A 97 6.28 -7.15 -16.53
N ASP A 98 5.37 -6.23 -16.89
CA ASP A 98 3.93 -6.46 -16.77
C ASP A 98 3.31 -7.23 -17.96
N ASP A 99 4.01 -7.29 -19.09
CA ASP A 99 3.50 -7.87 -20.34
C ASP A 99 4.64 -8.61 -21.06
N SER A 100 5.00 -9.75 -20.47
CA SER A 100 6.09 -10.61 -20.94
C SER A 100 5.78 -11.33 -22.24
N GLU A 101 4.49 -11.57 -22.56
CA GLU A 101 4.03 -12.25 -23.78
C GLU A 101 4.63 -11.67 -25.06
N LYS A 102 4.77 -10.35 -25.12
CA LYS A 102 5.35 -9.64 -26.28
C LYS A 102 6.78 -10.06 -26.59
N TYR A 103 7.50 -10.55 -25.59
CA TYR A 103 8.92 -10.87 -25.63
C TYR A 103 9.19 -12.39 -25.67
N ASN A 104 8.17 -13.25 -25.73
CA ASN A 104 8.37 -14.71 -25.68
C ASN A 104 9.36 -15.22 -26.74
N ALA A 105 9.23 -14.78 -28.00
CA ALA A 105 10.17 -15.18 -29.05
C ALA A 105 11.60 -14.67 -28.81
N ILE A 106 11.74 -13.50 -28.19
CA ILE A 106 13.03 -12.95 -27.77
C ILE A 106 13.60 -13.81 -26.63
N PHE A 107 12.80 -14.17 -25.64
CA PHE A 107 13.22 -14.99 -24.51
C PHE A 107 13.59 -16.41 -24.93
N ASP A 108 12.92 -16.99 -25.93
CA ASP A 108 13.30 -18.28 -26.50
C ASP A 108 14.71 -18.22 -27.10
N ILE A 109 14.99 -17.20 -27.93
CA ILE A 109 16.31 -17.00 -28.54
C ILE A 109 17.36 -16.71 -27.47
N VAL A 110 17.06 -15.87 -26.48
CA VAL A 110 17.95 -15.57 -25.35
C VAL A 110 18.27 -16.83 -24.56
N GLY A 111 17.26 -17.66 -24.27
CA GLY A 111 17.43 -18.92 -23.55
C GLY A 111 18.35 -19.89 -24.29
N GLN A 112 18.26 -19.93 -25.62
CA GLN A 112 19.06 -20.78 -26.50
C GLN A 112 20.49 -20.27 -26.74
N THR A 113 20.68 -18.95 -26.82
CA THR A 113 21.94 -18.35 -27.29
C THR A 113 22.81 -17.73 -26.20
N ARG A 114 22.29 -17.56 -24.97
CA ARG A 114 23.05 -16.95 -23.87
C ARG A 114 24.35 -17.70 -23.58
N PRO A 115 25.49 -16.99 -23.46
CA PRO A 115 26.76 -17.61 -23.07
C PRO A 115 26.83 -17.92 -21.57
N TYR A 116 25.98 -17.29 -20.75
CA TYR A 116 25.94 -17.44 -19.31
C TYR A 116 24.55 -17.84 -18.84
N ILE A 117 24.49 -18.63 -17.76
CA ILE A 117 23.22 -19.05 -17.13
C ILE A 117 22.45 -17.81 -16.63
N ASN A 118 23.15 -16.91 -15.95
CA ASN A 118 22.58 -15.69 -15.37
C ASN A 118 22.88 -14.51 -16.29
N ILE A 119 21.90 -14.08 -17.07
CA ILE A 119 22.07 -12.95 -18.00
C ILE A 119 22.20 -11.61 -17.27
N PHE A 120 21.67 -11.50 -16.05
CA PHE A 120 21.80 -10.32 -15.18
C PHE A 120 22.43 -10.72 -13.84
N PRO A 121 23.76 -10.83 -13.75
CA PRO A 121 24.44 -11.41 -12.57
C PRO A 121 24.21 -10.62 -11.27
N ASN A 122 23.82 -9.36 -11.43
CA ASN A 122 23.69 -8.37 -10.37
C ASN A 122 22.22 -8.08 -9.98
N LEU A 123 21.27 -8.80 -10.58
CA LEU A 123 19.84 -8.68 -10.30
C LEU A 123 19.54 -9.01 -8.82
N TYR A 124 18.74 -8.15 -8.21
CA TYR A 124 18.38 -8.19 -6.80
C TYR A 124 16.84 -8.26 -6.62
N THR A 125 16.08 -7.51 -7.43
CA THR A 125 14.61 -7.52 -7.41
C THR A 125 14.06 -8.04 -8.74
N LEU A 126 13.19 -9.03 -8.67
CA LEU A 126 12.46 -9.58 -9.81
C LEU A 126 10.95 -9.46 -9.56
N GLN A 127 10.30 -8.60 -10.34
CA GLN A 127 8.86 -8.52 -10.43
C GLN A 127 8.40 -9.14 -11.76
N TRP A 128 7.57 -10.17 -11.66
CA TRP A 128 7.08 -10.93 -12.80
C TRP A 128 5.56 -10.98 -12.81
N ASN A 129 4.93 -10.51 -13.88
CA ASN A 129 3.51 -10.66 -14.09
C ASN A 129 3.26 -11.77 -15.11
N ALA A 130 2.89 -12.96 -14.62
CA ALA A 130 2.55 -14.07 -15.48
C ALA A 130 1.15 -13.86 -16.07
N THR A 131 1.09 -13.61 -17.37
CA THR A 131 -0.17 -13.53 -18.11
C THR A 131 -0.59 -14.90 -18.65
N ARG A 132 0.38 -15.75 -19.01
CA ARG A 132 0.22 -17.12 -19.53
C ARG A 132 1.29 -18.09 -19.02
N LYS A 133 1.27 -19.33 -19.52
CA LYS A 133 2.29 -20.37 -19.31
C LYS A 133 3.63 -19.92 -19.90
N GLU A 134 4.40 -19.18 -19.10
CA GLU A 134 5.70 -18.68 -19.50
C GLU A 134 6.75 -19.15 -18.50
N PHE A 135 7.66 -20.01 -18.97
CA PHE A 135 8.81 -20.43 -18.19
C PHE A 135 9.98 -19.44 -18.30
N HIS A 136 9.80 -18.33 -19.02
CA HIS A 136 10.86 -17.37 -19.29
C HIS A 136 11.33 -16.61 -18.05
N TYR A 137 10.52 -16.53 -16.99
CA TYR A 137 11.00 -15.99 -15.70
C TYR A 137 12.21 -16.78 -15.16
N LEU A 138 12.36 -18.07 -15.51
CA LEU A 138 13.49 -18.91 -15.12
C LEU A 138 14.84 -18.40 -15.66
N LEU A 139 14.83 -17.52 -16.67
CA LEU A 139 16.01 -16.81 -17.16
C LEU A 139 16.57 -15.81 -16.13
N PHE A 140 15.72 -15.36 -15.21
CA PHE A 140 16.01 -14.31 -14.23
C PHE A 140 16.05 -14.81 -12.78
N VAL A 141 15.63 -16.06 -12.54
CA VAL A 141 15.66 -16.68 -11.21
C VAL A 141 17.07 -17.24 -10.92
N HIS A 142 17.77 -16.64 -9.96
CA HIS A 142 19.10 -17.09 -9.52
C HIS A 142 19.44 -16.66 -8.08
N PRO A 143 20.54 -17.16 -7.48
CA PRO A 143 20.78 -17.03 -6.04
C PRO A 143 20.97 -15.62 -5.47
N ASN A 144 21.21 -14.61 -6.31
CA ASN A 144 21.43 -13.23 -5.84
C ASN A 144 20.13 -12.43 -5.72
N VAL A 145 19.02 -12.95 -6.23
CA VAL A 145 17.70 -12.32 -6.09
C VAL A 145 17.28 -12.37 -4.63
N LYS A 146 16.95 -11.20 -4.09
CA LYS A 146 16.55 -11.00 -2.69
C LYS A 146 15.10 -10.55 -2.57
N GLU A 147 14.51 -10.04 -3.63
CA GLU A 147 13.09 -9.67 -3.67
C GLU A 147 12.42 -10.30 -4.89
N PHE A 148 11.34 -11.03 -4.64
CA PHE A 148 10.58 -11.69 -5.68
C PHE A 148 9.10 -11.36 -5.51
N ILE A 149 8.54 -10.71 -6.53
CA ILE A 149 7.13 -10.33 -6.60
C ILE A 149 6.55 -11.01 -7.83
N ALA A 150 5.58 -11.88 -7.63
CA ALA A 150 4.95 -12.59 -8.73
C ALA A 150 3.45 -12.34 -8.76
N THR A 151 2.93 -12.03 -9.94
CA THR A 151 1.49 -12.00 -10.20
C THR A 151 1.13 -13.19 -11.05
N LEU A 152 0.30 -14.09 -10.52
CA LEU A 152 -0.24 -15.23 -11.25
C LEU A 152 -1.61 -14.83 -11.81
N PRO A 153 -2.00 -15.35 -12.98
CA PRO A 153 -3.25 -14.97 -13.58
C PRO A 153 -4.46 -15.56 -12.82
N PRO A 154 -5.62 -14.89 -12.93
CA PRO A 154 -6.87 -15.31 -12.29
C PRO A 154 -7.24 -16.75 -12.58
N THR A 155 -7.81 -17.46 -11.61
CA THR A 155 -8.27 -18.86 -11.80
C THR A 155 -9.29 -18.97 -12.94
N SER A 156 -10.14 -17.94 -13.12
CA SER A 156 -11.12 -17.89 -14.21
C SER A 156 -10.52 -17.87 -15.62
N THR A 157 -9.26 -17.45 -15.77
CA THR A 157 -8.55 -17.46 -17.06
C THR A 157 -7.59 -18.64 -17.18
N ARG A 158 -7.55 -19.54 -16.18
CA ARG A 158 -6.72 -20.75 -16.19
C ARG A 158 -7.37 -21.82 -17.06
N GLN A 159 -6.75 -22.11 -18.19
CA GLN A 159 -6.99 -23.34 -18.96
C GLN A 159 -6.36 -24.55 -18.23
N ALA A 160 -6.74 -25.79 -18.55
CA ALA A 160 -6.22 -27.02 -17.92
C ALA A 160 -4.67 -27.12 -17.87
N GLU A 161 -3.97 -26.43 -18.79
CA GLU A 161 -2.51 -26.37 -18.78
C GLU A 161 -1.90 -25.52 -17.66
N PHE A 162 -2.67 -24.64 -17.02
CA PHE A 162 -2.22 -23.81 -15.90
C PHE A 162 -1.95 -24.62 -14.63
N GLU A 163 -2.72 -25.67 -14.37
CA GLU A 163 -2.59 -26.55 -13.21
C GLU A 163 -1.19 -27.19 -13.15
N THR A 164 -0.54 -27.37 -14.32
CA THR A 164 0.75 -28.06 -14.41
C THR A 164 1.97 -27.19 -14.12
N TRP A 165 1.94 -25.88 -14.37
CA TRP A 165 3.16 -25.05 -14.27
C TRP A 165 3.27 -24.28 -12.95
N VAL A 166 2.17 -23.96 -12.27
CA VAL A 166 2.20 -23.26 -10.98
C VAL A 166 3.03 -24.03 -9.93
N PRO A 167 2.95 -25.38 -9.82
CA PRO A 167 3.87 -26.15 -8.99
C PRO A 167 5.35 -25.93 -9.34
N LEU A 168 5.70 -25.93 -10.64
CA LEU A 168 7.07 -25.69 -11.10
C LEU A 168 7.55 -24.28 -10.78
N PHE A 169 6.63 -23.31 -10.87
CA PHE A 169 6.89 -21.93 -10.47
C PHE A 169 7.20 -21.83 -8.99
N VAL A 170 6.41 -22.47 -8.13
CA VAL A 170 6.67 -22.50 -6.69
C VAL A 170 8.02 -23.17 -6.40
N ASP A 171 8.30 -24.33 -7.01
CA ASP A 171 9.56 -25.03 -6.83
C ASP A 171 10.77 -24.16 -7.24
N SER A 172 10.62 -23.33 -8.28
CA SER A 172 11.69 -22.45 -8.76
C SER A 172 12.14 -21.41 -7.73
N ILE A 173 11.29 -21.04 -6.77
CA ILE A 173 11.61 -20.06 -5.73
C ILE A 173 12.77 -20.57 -4.86
N SER A 174 12.93 -21.90 -4.70
CA SER A 174 14.06 -22.51 -4.01
C SER A 174 15.43 -22.16 -4.60
N ARG A 175 15.49 -21.73 -5.86
CA ARG A 175 16.72 -21.27 -6.55
C ARG A 175 17.18 -19.88 -6.08
N MET A 176 16.42 -19.22 -5.19
CA MET A 176 16.73 -17.92 -4.60
C MET A 176 16.93 -18.06 -3.08
N PRO A 177 17.97 -18.78 -2.61
CA PRO A 177 18.15 -19.06 -1.17
C PRO A 177 18.38 -17.81 -0.30
N LEU A 178 18.79 -16.69 -0.91
CA LEU A 178 19.01 -15.41 -0.22
C LEU A 178 17.75 -14.51 -0.19
N LEU A 179 16.59 -15.04 -0.58
CA LEU A 179 15.34 -14.28 -0.64
C LEU A 179 14.97 -13.66 0.72
N GLN A 180 14.72 -12.36 0.71
CA GLN A 180 14.32 -11.55 1.87
C GLN A 180 12.86 -11.11 1.76
N HIS A 181 12.36 -10.89 0.55
CA HIS A 181 10.98 -10.50 0.28
C HIS A 181 10.35 -11.46 -0.72
N LEU A 182 9.24 -12.08 -0.33
CA LEU A 182 8.40 -12.90 -1.20
C LEU A 182 6.99 -12.31 -1.23
N GLU A 183 6.52 -11.96 -2.42
CA GLU A 183 5.13 -11.57 -2.67
C GLU A 183 4.55 -12.43 -3.79
N ILE A 184 3.41 -13.07 -3.54
CA ILE A 184 2.69 -13.82 -4.57
C ILE A 184 1.26 -13.30 -4.65
N ARG A 185 0.89 -12.69 -5.77
CA ARG A 185 -0.44 -12.15 -6.08
C ARG A 185 -1.18 -13.18 -6.92
N CYS A 186 -2.27 -13.74 -6.40
CA CYS A 186 -3.13 -14.64 -7.14
C CYS A 186 -4.47 -14.80 -6.43
N ASP A 187 -5.50 -15.21 -7.17
CA ASP A 187 -6.83 -15.41 -6.57
C ASP A 187 -6.87 -16.66 -5.68
N GLU A 188 -6.22 -17.75 -6.10
CA GLU A 188 -6.25 -19.04 -5.41
C GLU A 188 -5.02 -19.90 -5.69
N PHE A 189 -4.54 -20.61 -4.66
CA PHE A 189 -3.66 -21.77 -4.78
C PHE A 189 -4.42 -23.10 -4.68
N GLU A 190 -4.12 -24.01 -5.60
CA GLU A 190 -4.48 -25.42 -5.42
C GLU A 190 -3.83 -26.03 -4.16
N PRO A 191 -4.46 -27.01 -3.50
CA PRO A 191 -3.92 -27.64 -2.29
C PRO A 191 -2.50 -28.20 -2.44
N THR A 192 -2.19 -28.82 -3.58
CA THR A 192 -0.86 -29.39 -3.89
C THR A 192 0.21 -28.29 -4.00
N THR A 193 -0.11 -27.21 -4.71
CA THR A 193 0.73 -26.01 -4.83
C THR A 193 0.98 -25.36 -3.48
N ARG A 194 -0.05 -25.25 -2.65
CA ARG A 194 0.06 -24.69 -1.28
C ARG A 194 1.03 -25.50 -0.42
N HIS A 195 0.97 -26.84 -0.50
CA HIS A 195 1.91 -27.70 0.20
C HIS A 195 3.34 -27.52 -0.30
N ARG A 196 3.56 -27.41 -1.62
CA ARG A 196 4.89 -27.12 -2.17
C ARG A 196 5.42 -25.76 -1.72
N LEU A 197 4.55 -24.74 -1.68
CA LEU A 197 4.94 -23.39 -1.25
C LEU A 197 5.43 -23.41 0.20
N LEU A 198 4.74 -24.15 1.07
CA LEU A 198 5.18 -24.38 2.44
C LEU A 198 6.59 -24.97 2.50
N GLU A 199 6.84 -26.06 1.77
CA GLU A 199 8.15 -26.71 1.77
C GLU A 199 9.26 -25.80 1.25
N VAL A 200 8.98 -24.99 0.23
CA VAL A 200 9.94 -24.00 -0.27
C VAL A 200 10.22 -22.91 0.76
N ILE A 201 9.18 -22.34 1.39
CA ILE A 201 9.33 -21.26 2.38
C ILE A 201 10.18 -21.72 3.58
N LYS A 202 10.05 -22.98 4.03
CA LYS A 202 10.88 -23.55 5.11
C LYS A 202 12.39 -23.46 4.82
N GLY A 203 12.77 -23.58 3.55
CA GLY A 203 14.17 -23.50 3.11
C GLY A 203 14.75 -22.08 3.10
N LEU A 204 13.91 -21.04 3.11
CA LEU A 204 14.31 -19.65 2.88
C LEU A 204 14.61 -18.91 4.18
N ARG A 205 15.77 -19.22 4.79
CA ARG A 205 16.18 -18.69 6.11
C ARG A 205 16.41 -17.18 6.16
N CYS A 206 16.58 -16.53 5.01
CA CYS A 206 16.80 -15.08 4.92
C CYS A 206 15.50 -14.26 4.83
N LEU A 207 14.33 -14.90 4.78
CA LEU A 207 13.05 -14.22 4.62
C LEU A 207 12.77 -13.24 5.76
N ARG A 208 12.39 -12.02 5.36
CA ARG A 208 11.99 -10.91 6.23
C ARG A 208 10.54 -10.50 6.01
N THR A 209 10.06 -10.64 4.79
CA THR A 209 8.71 -10.25 4.39
C THR A 209 8.09 -11.35 3.55
N ILE A 210 6.90 -11.78 3.95
CA ILE A 210 6.03 -12.68 3.18
C ILE A 210 4.69 -11.99 2.99
N LEU A 211 4.32 -11.77 1.73
CA LEU A 211 3.02 -11.26 1.31
C LEU A 211 2.30 -12.33 0.50
N LEU A 212 1.24 -12.88 1.05
CA LEU A 212 0.41 -13.88 0.38
C LEU A 212 -0.93 -13.26 -0.02
N PRO A 213 -1.67 -13.87 -0.96
CA PRO A 213 -3.02 -13.41 -1.23
C PRO A 213 -3.90 -13.56 0.01
N ARG A 214 -5.01 -12.82 0.04
CA ARG A 214 -5.98 -12.88 1.14
C ARG A 214 -6.42 -14.33 1.41
N TYR A 215 -6.61 -14.68 2.68
CA TYR A 215 -6.99 -16.02 3.15
C TYR A 215 -5.99 -17.15 2.91
N HIS A 216 -4.79 -16.85 2.40
CA HIS A 216 -3.77 -17.88 2.20
C HIS A 216 -2.84 -18.07 3.39
N ILE A 217 -2.84 -17.14 4.37
CA ILE A 217 -2.11 -17.30 5.64
C ILE A 217 -2.87 -18.29 6.53
N THR A 218 -2.70 -19.58 6.24
CA THR A 218 -3.32 -20.68 7.00
C THR A 218 -2.56 -20.98 8.29
N ALA A 219 -3.19 -21.72 9.22
CA ALA A 219 -2.55 -22.18 10.45
C ALA A 219 -1.20 -22.89 10.19
N ARG A 220 -1.16 -23.78 9.19
CA ARG A 220 0.06 -24.48 8.79
C ARG A 220 1.16 -23.55 8.26
N ILE A 221 0.81 -22.46 7.55
CA ILE A 221 1.81 -21.46 7.15
C ILE A 221 2.38 -20.80 8.40
N ILE A 222 1.53 -20.33 9.31
CA ILE A 222 1.95 -19.66 10.55
C ILE A 222 2.91 -20.54 11.34
N GLU A 223 2.58 -21.81 11.56
CA GLU A 223 3.43 -22.76 12.28
C GLU A 223 4.82 -22.89 11.67
N GLU A 224 4.91 -23.04 10.36
CA GLU A 224 6.17 -23.27 9.67
C GLU A 224 7.02 -21.99 9.59
N VAL A 225 6.39 -20.85 9.33
CA VAL A 225 7.10 -19.56 9.24
C VAL A 225 7.43 -18.97 10.60
N SER A 226 6.80 -19.46 11.68
CA SER A 226 7.15 -19.08 13.05
C SER A 226 8.60 -19.40 13.42
N LEU A 227 9.22 -20.35 12.73
CA LEU A 227 10.60 -20.77 12.93
C LEU A 227 11.62 -19.95 12.11
N LEU A 228 11.17 -18.97 11.32
CA LEU A 228 12.05 -18.13 10.52
C LEU A 228 12.67 -17.02 11.38
N PRO A 229 14.01 -16.98 11.52
CA PRO A 229 14.67 -16.13 12.51
C PRO A 229 14.62 -14.63 12.18
N HIS A 230 14.38 -14.28 10.93
CA HIS A 230 14.44 -12.90 10.44
C HIS A 230 13.10 -12.38 9.93
N LEU A 231 12.02 -13.16 10.05
CA LEU A 231 10.71 -12.76 9.55
C LEU A 231 10.15 -11.61 10.37
N LYS A 232 9.92 -10.47 9.72
CA LYS A 232 9.39 -9.23 10.31
C LYS A 232 7.94 -8.96 9.92
N LYS A 233 7.55 -9.35 8.70
CA LYS A 233 6.21 -9.12 8.16
C LYS A 233 5.65 -10.39 7.54
N LEU A 234 4.48 -10.81 8.03
CA LEU A 234 3.62 -11.81 7.43
C LEU A 234 2.25 -11.16 7.22
N SER A 235 1.87 -10.89 5.97
CA SER A 235 0.67 -10.10 5.68
C SER A 235 -0.08 -10.64 4.47
N SER A 236 -1.40 -10.48 4.50
CA SER A 236 -2.24 -10.63 3.31
C SER A 236 -2.12 -9.39 2.41
N GLN A 237 -2.48 -9.55 1.14
CA GLN A 237 -2.60 -8.44 0.20
C GLN A 237 -3.89 -7.65 0.43
N GLU A 238 -3.76 -6.33 0.43
CA GLU A 238 -4.90 -5.41 0.56
C GLU A 238 -5.79 -5.38 -0.70
N THR A 239 -5.22 -5.71 -1.86
CA THR A 239 -5.89 -5.65 -3.17
C THR A 239 -6.10 -7.04 -3.74
N GLY A 240 -7.35 -7.50 -3.76
CA GLY A 240 -7.77 -8.74 -4.39
C GLY A 240 -9.26 -8.67 -4.67
N ILE A 241 -9.74 -9.33 -5.73
CA ILE A 241 -11.17 -9.40 -5.99
C ILE A 241 -11.78 -10.31 -4.92
N ASP A 242 -12.71 -9.79 -4.12
CA ASP A 242 -13.54 -10.55 -3.18
C ASP A 242 -14.47 -11.49 -3.97
N ARG A 243 -13.91 -12.60 -4.47
CA ARG A 243 -14.67 -13.66 -5.11
C ARG A 243 -14.80 -14.82 -4.13
N THR A 244 -15.94 -14.76 -3.46
CA THR A 244 -16.80 -15.80 -2.89
C THR A 244 -16.35 -17.28 -2.99
N ILE A 245 -16.66 -17.99 -1.90
CA ILE A 245 -16.72 -19.45 -1.70
C ILE A 245 -15.37 -20.12 -1.34
N PHE A 246 -14.75 -19.73 -0.22
CA PHE A 246 -13.81 -20.62 0.44
C PHE A 246 -14.46 -21.25 1.67
N THR A 247 -14.42 -22.58 1.74
CA THR A 247 -14.44 -23.25 3.04
C THR A 247 -13.14 -22.87 3.71
N PHE A 248 -13.22 -21.94 4.66
CA PHE A 248 -12.05 -21.51 5.40
C PHE A 248 -11.53 -22.72 6.19
N PRO A 249 -10.27 -23.14 5.99
CA PRO A 249 -9.70 -24.20 6.79
C PRO A 249 -9.72 -23.74 8.25
N GLN A 250 -9.93 -24.68 9.17
CA GLN A 250 -9.85 -24.41 10.61
C GLN A 250 -8.55 -23.67 10.93
N PHE A 251 -8.68 -22.55 11.64
CA PHE A 251 -7.55 -21.70 12.02
C PHE A 251 -7.19 -21.93 13.49
N ASP A 252 -6.29 -22.88 13.75
CA ASP A 252 -5.78 -23.16 15.09
C ASP A 252 -4.27 -23.50 15.04
N PRO A 253 -3.40 -22.52 14.71
CA PRO A 253 -1.96 -22.76 14.62
C PRO A 253 -1.35 -23.05 16.00
N CYS A 254 -0.46 -24.01 16.11
CA CYS A 254 0.25 -24.32 17.35
C CYS A 254 1.64 -23.66 17.40
N LEU A 255 1.76 -22.55 18.14
CA LEU A 255 3.05 -21.88 18.33
C LEU A 255 3.94 -22.63 19.33
N ARG A 256 5.23 -22.69 19.00
CA ARG A 256 6.27 -23.27 19.87
C ARG A 256 7.02 -22.17 20.62
N LYS A 257 7.78 -22.57 21.63
CA LYS A 257 8.72 -21.67 22.30
C LYS A 257 9.63 -21.00 21.26
N GLU A 258 9.85 -19.69 21.39
CA GLU A 258 10.65 -18.87 20.45
C GLU A 258 10.04 -18.72 19.05
N ALA A 259 8.73 -18.96 18.90
CA ALA A 259 8.00 -18.57 17.70
C ALA A 259 8.17 -17.07 17.41
N PHE A 260 8.42 -16.75 16.14
CA PHE A 260 8.45 -15.38 15.62
C PHE A 260 9.40 -14.42 16.33
N PRO A 261 10.71 -14.70 16.37
CA PRO A 261 11.67 -13.90 17.13
C PRO A 261 11.82 -12.44 16.67
N SER A 262 11.35 -12.10 15.47
CA SER A 262 11.48 -10.77 14.87
C SER A 262 10.16 -10.20 14.31
N LEU A 263 9.02 -10.89 14.48
CA LEU A 263 7.78 -10.52 13.78
C LEU A 263 7.15 -9.26 14.36
N THR A 264 6.94 -8.23 13.54
CA THR A 264 6.32 -6.97 13.96
C THR A 264 5.00 -6.69 13.26
N THR A 265 4.73 -7.34 12.13
CA THR A 265 3.50 -7.15 11.34
C THR A 265 2.88 -8.49 11.01
N LEU A 266 1.61 -8.66 11.37
CA LEU A 266 0.87 -9.90 11.21
C LEU A 266 -0.53 -9.63 10.65
N SER A 267 -0.93 -10.36 9.61
CA SER A 267 -2.33 -10.50 9.23
C SER A 267 -2.90 -11.82 9.75
N ILE A 268 -4.10 -11.77 10.31
CA ILE A 268 -4.91 -12.92 10.73
C ILE A 268 -6.16 -12.93 9.88
N CYS A 269 -6.34 -14.00 9.11
CA CYS A 269 -7.53 -14.20 8.28
C CYS A 269 -8.34 -15.39 8.84
N ALA A 270 -9.19 -15.13 9.83
CA ALA A 270 -9.95 -16.15 10.57
C ALA A 270 -11.20 -15.53 11.20
N ASP A 271 -12.12 -16.34 11.73
CA ASP A 271 -13.23 -15.84 12.53
C ASP A 271 -12.74 -15.26 13.88
N VAL A 272 -13.63 -14.55 14.59
CA VAL A 272 -13.32 -13.88 15.86
C VAL A 272 -12.85 -14.85 16.94
N GLN A 273 -13.48 -16.02 17.06
CA GLN A 273 -13.17 -16.98 18.11
C GLN A 273 -11.76 -17.56 17.89
N SER A 274 -11.49 -18.03 16.67
CA SER A 274 -10.18 -18.56 16.26
C SER A 274 -9.08 -17.50 16.40
N SER A 275 -9.35 -16.26 15.99
CA SER A 275 -8.41 -15.13 16.13
C SER A 275 -8.08 -14.84 17.60
N SER A 276 -9.10 -14.79 18.46
CA SER A 276 -8.92 -14.51 19.90
C SER A 276 -8.15 -15.65 20.59
N GLN A 277 -8.46 -16.90 20.26
CA GLN A 277 -7.73 -18.07 20.76
C GLN A 277 -6.26 -18.02 20.35
N PHE A 278 -5.97 -17.68 19.10
CA PHE A 278 -4.60 -17.58 18.60
C PHE A 278 -3.80 -16.46 19.28
N LEU A 279 -4.38 -15.27 19.41
CA LEU A 279 -3.75 -14.15 20.12
C LEU A 279 -3.44 -14.50 21.59
N SER A 280 -4.32 -15.28 22.23
CA SER A 280 -4.18 -15.67 23.64
C SER A 280 -3.18 -16.82 23.88
N GLN A 281 -2.50 -17.33 22.85
CA GLN A 281 -1.57 -18.43 23.02
C GLN A 281 -0.32 -18.04 23.81
N ARG A 282 0.18 -18.96 24.63
CA ARG A 282 1.34 -18.77 25.52
C ARG A 282 2.62 -18.27 24.82
N TYR A 283 2.80 -18.61 23.55
CA TYR A 283 4.00 -18.26 22.77
C TYR A 283 3.68 -17.27 21.65
N PHE A 284 2.57 -16.54 21.74
CA PHE A 284 2.27 -15.46 20.82
C PHE A 284 3.34 -14.35 20.92
N PRO A 285 3.84 -13.81 19.80
CA PRO A 285 4.91 -12.81 19.80
C PRO A 285 4.49 -11.50 20.49
N SER A 286 5.30 -11.03 21.44
CA SER A 286 5.02 -9.80 22.19
C SER A 286 5.46 -8.51 21.49
N ASN A 287 6.20 -8.62 20.38
CA ASN A 287 6.77 -7.50 19.62
C ASN A 287 5.90 -7.06 18.43
N ILE A 288 4.65 -7.53 18.35
CA ILE A 288 3.69 -7.11 17.32
C ILE A 288 3.39 -5.62 17.46
N ARG A 289 3.60 -4.90 16.36
CA ARG A 289 3.32 -3.46 16.22
C ARG A 289 2.17 -3.19 15.27
N ARG A 290 1.92 -4.08 14.30
CA ARG A 290 0.85 -3.92 13.31
C ARG A 290 0.07 -5.20 13.18
N LEU A 291 -1.23 -5.11 13.38
CA LEU A 291 -2.14 -6.26 13.35
C LEU A 291 -3.27 -5.98 12.37
N HIS A 292 -3.39 -6.85 11.37
CA HIS A 292 -4.47 -6.80 10.40
C HIS A 292 -5.41 -7.98 10.63
N LEU A 293 -6.65 -7.69 10.99
CA LEU A 293 -7.71 -8.65 11.29
C LEU A 293 -8.68 -8.69 10.10
N GLU A 294 -8.75 -9.82 9.42
CA GLU A 294 -9.61 -10.02 8.25
C GLU A 294 -10.58 -11.17 8.52
N MET A 295 -11.83 -10.82 8.81
CA MET A 295 -12.89 -11.77 9.14
C MET A 295 -13.58 -12.23 7.84
N PRO A 296 -13.79 -13.54 7.67
CA PRO A 296 -14.45 -14.10 6.48
C PRO A 296 -15.96 -13.86 6.43
N SER A 297 -16.53 -13.53 7.58
CA SER A 297 -17.96 -13.34 7.81
C SER A 297 -18.21 -12.00 8.49
N LEU A 298 -19.44 -11.52 8.35
CA LEU A 298 -19.94 -10.38 9.10
C LEU A 298 -19.99 -10.71 10.60
N GLU A 299 -19.24 -9.96 11.41
CA GLU A 299 -19.13 -10.21 12.84
C GLU A 299 -20.03 -9.28 13.64
N ASN A 300 -20.61 -9.80 14.73
CA ASN A 300 -21.41 -8.99 15.62
C ASN A 300 -20.51 -8.06 16.49
N PRO A 301 -20.98 -6.87 16.89
CA PRO A 301 -20.17 -5.91 17.63
C PRO A 301 -19.62 -6.40 18.97
N GLY A 302 -20.32 -7.33 19.64
CA GLY A 302 -19.86 -7.92 20.90
C GLY A 302 -18.65 -8.85 20.70
N ALA A 303 -18.67 -9.65 19.64
CA ALA A 303 -17.54 -10.48 19.24
C ALA A 303 -16.34 -9.61 18.84
N VAL A 304 -16.55 -8.58 18.01
CA VAL A 304 -15.49 -7.64 17.63
C VAL A 304 -14.88 -6.96 18.86
N ARG A 305 -15.70 -6.54 19.83
CA ARG A 305 -15.22 -5.95 21.08
C ARG A 305 -14.31 -6.91 21.85
N SER A 306 -14.75 -8.16 22.04
CA SER A 306 -13.97 -9.19 22.74
C SER A 306 -12.62 -9.46 22.06
N LEU A 307 -12.60 -9.45 20.72
CA LEU A 307 -11.36 -9.55 19.95
C LEU A 307 -10.45 -8.36 20.22
N LEU A 308 -10.97 -7.12 20.18
CA LEU A 308 -10.19 -5.92 20.45
C LEU A 308 -9.71 -5.83 21.89
N GLU A 309 -10.46 -6.35 22.86
CA GLU A 309 -10.01 -6.53 24.26
C GLU A 309 -8.83 -7.50 24.32
N THR A 310 -8.89 -8.60 23.59
CA THR A 310 -7.79 -9.57 23.47
C THR A 310 -6.54 -8.93 22.84
N VAL A 311 -6.72 -8.14 21.78
CA VAL A 311 -5.63 -7.39 21.12
C VAL A 311 -4.98 -6.42 22.11
N ALA A 312 -5.77 -5.60 22.79
CA ALA A 312 -5.26 -4.61 23.74
C ALA A 312 -4.53 -5.26 24.93
N GLY A 313 -5.02 -6.40 25.42
CA GLY A 313 -4.39 -7.14 26.51
C GLY A 313 -3.09 -7.85 26.11
N THR A 314 -2.97 -8.29 24.86
CA THR A 314 -1.85 -9.12 24.38
C THR A 314 -0.75 -8.28 23.71
N CYS A 315 -1.13 -7.31 22.88
CA CYS A 315 -0.22 -6.56 22.01
C CYS A 315 0.08 -5.17 22.57
N THR A 316 0.86 -5.10 23.65
CA THR A 316 1.13 -3.82 24.37
C THR A 316 1.93 -2.78 23.57
N LEU A 317 2.61 -3.19 22.49
CA LEU A 317 3.40 -2.33 21.60
C LEU A 317 2.67 -1.98 20.30
N ILE A 318 1.36 -2.21 20.23
CA ILE A 318 0.58 -2.02 19.00
C ILE A 318 0.54 -0.53 18.60
N GLU A 319 0.90 -0.29 17.34
CA GLU A 319 0.88 1.01 16.67
C GLU A 319 -0.25 1.09 15.64
N GLU A 320 -0.61 -0.05 15.04
CA GLU A 320 -1.59 -0.15 13.98
C GLU A 320 -2.52 -1.33 14.19
N VAL A 321 -3.82 -1.04 14.22
CA VAL A 321 -4.88 -2.05 14.20
C VAL A 321 -5.77 -1.78 13.01
N SER A 322 -5.92 -2.76 12.13
CA SER A 322 -6.94 -2.74 11.08
C SER A 322 -7.90 -3.90 11.27
N PHE A 323 -9.20 -3.62 11.25
CA PHE A 323 -10.26 -4.62 11.25
C PHE A 323 -11.05 -4.52 9.95
N ARG A 324 -11.30 -5.68 9.35
CA ARG A 324 -12.17 -5.81 8.19
C ARG A 324 -12.99 -7.08 8.31
N ASP A 325 -14.26 -7.02 7.95
CA ASP A 325 -15.06 -8.20 7.67
C ASP A 325 -15.45 -8.32 6.19
N GLN A 326 -16.00 -9.47 5.85
CA GLN A 326 -16.58 -9.80 4.55
C GLN A 326 -17.98 -10.34 4.72
N ASP A 327 -18.89 -9.88 3.87
CA ASP A 327 -20.23 -10.41 3.74
C ASP A 327 -20.39 -10.99 2.34
N VAL A 328 -20.05 -12.27 2.25
CA VAL A 328 -20.07 -13.01 1.00
C VAL A 328 -21.51 -13.44 0.64
N HIS A 329 -22.42 -13.46 1.62
CA HIS A 329 -23.66 -14.24 1.53
C HIS A 329 -24.89 -13.66 2.25
N ASP A 330 -24.79 -12.59 3.01
CA ASP A 330 -25.89 -12.08 3.83
C ASP A 330 -26.58 -10.90 3.12
N HIS A 331 -27.80 -11.17 2.64
CA HIS A 331 -28.74 -10.12 2.21
C HIS A 331 -29.62 -9.67 3.38
N ARG A 332 -29.21 -9.90 4.63
CA ARG A 332 -30.02 -9.52 5.79
C ARG A 332 -30.20 -8.01 5.89
N GLU A 333 -31.39 -7.62 6.29
CA GLU A 333 -31.68 -6.25 6.65
C GLU A 333 -30.81 -5.83 7.84
N MET A 334 -30.17 -4.67 7.71
CA MET A 334 -29.34 -4.09 8.77
C MET A 334 -30.20 -3.88 10.02
N THR A 335 -29.78 -4.45 11.14
CA THR A 335 -30.32 -4.09 12.45
C THR A 335 -29.35 -3.14 13.18
N PRO A 336 -29.82 -2.25 14.06
CA PRO A 336 -28.93 -1.42 14.88
C PRO A 336 -27.93 -2.22 15.74
N GLN A 337 -28.26 -3.48 16.05
CA GLN A 337 -27.40 -4.38 16.82
C GLN A 337 -26.21 -4.91 16.01
N ASP A 338 -26.24 -4.77 14.68
CA ASP A 338 -25.14 -5.17 13.80
C ASP A 338 -24.04 -4.10 13.69
N GLN A 339 -24.33 -2.85 14.08
CA GLN A 339 -23.41 -1.74 13.87
C GLN A 339 -22.31 -1.67 14.93
N ILE A 340 -21.06 -1.55 14.47
CA ILE A 340 -19.91 -1.26 15.33
C ILE A 340 -20.03 0.19 15.87
N GLY A 341 -20.09 0.33 17.19
CA GLY A 341 -20.13 1.62 17.87
C GLY A 341 -18.86 1.94 18.65
N LEU A 342 -18.87 3.07 19.37
CA LEU A 342 -17.73 3.53 20.16
C LEU A 342 -17.25 2.49 21.18
N GLU A 343 -18.18 1.89 21.92
CA GLU A 343 -17.88 0.90 22.96
C GLU A 343 -17.26 -0.39 22.42
N THR A 344 -17.47 -0.70 21.14
CA THR A 344 -16.79 -1.81 20.47
C THR A 344 -15.32 -1.50 20.22
N LEU A 345 -15.01 -0.26 19.84
CA LEU A 345 -13.64 0.18 19.50
C LEU A 345 -12.82 0.59 20.72
N ARG A 346 -13.49 0.95 21.81
CA ARG A 346 -12.88 1.47 23.04
C ARG A 346 -11.69 0.66 23.58
N PRO A 347 -11.66 -0.68 23.53
CA PRO A 347 -10.54 -1.46 24.06
C PRO A 347 -9.18 -1.06 23.47
N VAL A 348 -9.10 -0.75 22.17
CA VAL A 348 -7.81 -0.37 21.55
C VAL A 348 -7.40 1.07 21.86
N PHE A 349 -8.29 1.93 22.36
CA PHE A 349 -7.92 3.29 22.74
C PHE A 349 -7.00 3.32 23.96
N ALA A 350 -6.99 2.25 24.76
CA ALA A 350 -6.05 2.08 25.87
C ALA A 350 -4.62 1.77 25.40
N CYS A 351 -4.38 1.54 24.11
CA CYS A 351 -3.06 1.23 23.57
C CYS A 351 -2.24 2.53 23.40
N PRO A 352 -1.18 2.75 24.19
CA PRO A 352 -0.51 4.07 24.26
C PRO A 352 0.27 4.43 22.99
N MET A 353 0.62 3.44 22.18
CA MET A 353 1.40 3.61 20.95
C MET A 353 0.54 3.67 19.69
N LEU A 354 -0.80 3.59 19.82
CA LEU A 354 -1.70 3.51 18.67
C LEU A 354 -1.64 4.80 17.84
N THR A 355 -1.16 4.67 16.61
CA THR A 355 -1.06 5.74 15.61
C THR A 355 -1.96 5.50 14.41
N THR A 356 -2.41 4.26 14.18
CA THR A 356 -3.28 3.91 13.06
C THR A 356 -4.43 3.01 13.50
N LEU A 357 -5.65 3.44 13.20
CA LEU A 357 -6.86 2.66 13.38
C LEU A 357 -7.67 2.66 12.08
N GLU A 358 -7.88 1.48 11.52
CA GLU A 358 -8.70 1.29 10.32
C GLU A 358 -9.81 0.28 10.60
N ILE A 359 -11.06 0.71 10.38
CA ILE A 359 -12.25 -0.14 10.48
C ILE A 359 -12.93 -0.15 9.12
N ARG A 360 -13.09 -1.34 8.55
CA ARG A 360 -13.80 -1.60 7.30
C ARG A 360 -14.94 -2.56 7.62
N HIS A 361 -16.16 -2.11 7.43
CA HIS A 361 -17.33 -2.86 7.85
C HIS A 361 -18.43 -2.75 6.79
N HIS A 362 -19.33 -3.72 6.75
CA HIS A 362 -20.42 -3.74 5.75
C HIS A 362 -21.41 -2.59 5.96
N TYR A 363 -21.67 -2.25 7.22
CA TYR A 363 -22.59 -1.18 7.61
C TYR A 363 -21.87 0.07 8.11
N PRO A 364 -22.51 1.26 8.05
CA PRO A 364 -22.02 2.45 8.73
C PRO A 364 -21.76 2.17 10.21
N LEU A 365 -20.73 2.80 10.75
CA LEU A 365 -20.47 2.75 12.18
C LEU A 365 -21.54 3.55 12.94
N ALA A 366 -21.96 3.06 14.10
CA ALA A 366 -22.87 3.75 15.00
C ALA A 366 -22.10 4.82 15.81
N LEU A 367 -21.59 5.82 15.10
CA LEU A 367 -20.83 6.95 15.67
C LEU A 367 -21.54 8.24 15.31
N GLY A 368 -22.04 8.97 16.32
CA GLY A 368 -22.51 10.34 16.19
C GLY A 368 -21.45 11.34 16.63
N THR A 369 -21.79 12.62 16.59
CA THR A 369 -20.92 13.71 17.02
C THR A 369 -20.38 13.53 18.46
N PRO A 370 -21.21 13.17 19.48
CA PRO A 370 -20.72 12.97 20.84
C PRO A 370 -19.70 11.83 20.94
N GLU A 371 -19.92 10.73 20.21
CA GLU A 371 -18.99 9.60 20.20
C GLU A 371 -17.66 9.97 19.55
N LEU A 372 -17.68 10.77 18.47
CA LEU A 372 -16.46 11.25 17.82
C LEU A 372 -15.66 12.21 18.70
N GLU A 373 -16.32 13.04 19.54
CA GLU A 373 -15.62 13.87 20.52
C GLU A 373 -14.86 13.05 21.55
N ILE A 374 -15.48 11.98 22.07
CA ILE A 374 -14.83 11.05 23.00
C ILE A 374 -13.66 10.36 22.30
N LEU A 375 -13.90 9.79 21.10
CA LEU A 375 -12.88 9.10 20.31
C LEU A 375 -11.66 10.00 20.04
N ALA A 376 -11.88 11.23 19.57
CA ALA A 376 -10.81 12.17 19.28
C ALA A 376 -10.04 12.62 20.54
N SER A 377 -10.71 12.62 21.70
CA SER A 377 -10.08 12.92 22.99
C SER A 377 -9.21 11.78 23.53
N GLU A 378 -9.66 10.54 23.33
CA GLU A 378 -8.94 9.33 23.77
C GLU A 378 -7.80 8.95 22.81
N LEU A 379 -7.76 9.50 21.58
CA LEU A 379 -6.74 9.22 20.56
C LEU A 379 -5.96 10.47 20.09
N PRO A 380 -5.30 11.24 20.97
CA PRO A 380 -4.65 12.50 20.59
C PRO A 380 -3.40 12.32 19.69
N SER A 381 -2.76 11.14 19.72
CA SER A 381 -1.56 10.83 18.93
C SER A 381 -1.85 10.15 17.59
N ILE A 382 -3.13 9.97 17.22
CA ILE A 382 -3.51 9.26 16.00
C ILE A 382 -3.02 10.00 14.75
N GLU A 383 -2.43 9.26 13.82
CA GLU A 383 -1.93 9.76 12.53
C GLU A 383 -2.81 9.33 11.36
N THR A 384 -3.35 8.11 11.42
CA THR A 384 -4.28 7.58 10.42
C THR A 384 -5.53 7.04 11.11
N LEU A 385 -6.69 7.57 10.74
CA LEU A 385 -7.97 7.17 11.28
C LEU A 385 -8.97 6.94 10.12
N LEU A 386 -9.29 5.68 9.83
CA LEU A 386 -10.24 5.31 8.78
C LEU A 386 -11.43 4.61 9.43
N LEU A 387 -12.56 5.30 9.51
CA LEU A 387 -13.77 4.85 10.21
C LEU A 387 -14.86 4.52 9.19
N ASN A 388 -14.59 3.46 8.42
CA ASN A 388 -15.48 2.91 7.40
C ASN A 388 -16.08 3.96 6.46
N GLU A 389 -15.25 4.60 5.64
CA GLU A 389 -15.70 5.68 4.75
C GLU A 389 -16.57 5.22 3.55
N GLY A 390 -16.61 3.91 3.30
CA GLY A 390 -17.32 3.31 2.16
C GLY A 390 -18.08 2.04 2.53
N PRO A 391 -19.08 2.11 3.43
CA PRO A 391 -19.91 0.97 3.78
C PRO A 391 -20.65 0.42 2.56
N ILE A 392 -20.71 -0.91 2.43
CA ILE A 392 -21.39 -1.57 1.30
C ILE A 392 -22.89 -1.32 1.38
N HIS A 393 -23.48 -1.56 2.55
CA HIS A 393 -24.91 -1.33 2.83
C HIS A 393 -25.05 0.00 3.56
N HIS A 394 -25.36 1.07 2.83
CA HIS A 394 -25.43 2.41 3.41
C HIS A 394 -26.77 3.09 3.12
N PRO A 395 -27.32 3.84 4.08
CA PRO A 395 -28.41 4.77 3.79
C PRO A 395 -27.89 5.85 2.83
N GLU A 396 -28.77 6.49 2.07
CA GLU A 396 -28.35 7.51 1.10
C GLU A 396 -27.59 8.69 1.72
N ARG A 397 -27.85 8.98 3.00
CA ARG A 397 -27.26 10.08 3.78
C ARG A 397 -26.71 9.56 5.11
N SER A 398 -25.52 10.04 5.47
CA SER A 398 -24.91 9.78 6.77
C SER A 398 -25.49 10.70 7.84
N PRO A 399 -25.64 10.26 9.10
CA PRO A 399 -25.96 11.16 10.21
C PRO A 399 -24.81 12.13 10.53
N LEU A 400 -23.59 11.86 10.07
CA LEU A 400 -22.42 12.72 10.29
C LEU A 400 -22.32 13.78 9.19
N THR A 401 -22.16 15.04 9.59
CA THR A 401 -21.92 16.18 8.70
C THR A 401 -20.45 16.57 8.68
N LEU A 402 -20.05 17.49 7.80
CA LEU A 402 -18.64 17.89 7.64
C LEU A 402 -18.06 18.70 8.81
N ASP A 403 -18.89 19.28 9.66
CA ASP A 403 -18.50 20.00 10.87
C ASP A 403 -17.75 19.11 11.88
N VAL A 404 -17.95 17.79 11.86
CA VAL A 404 -17.19 16.85 12.71
C VAL A 404 -15.68 16.89 12.46
N LEU A 405 -15.24 17.42 11.31
CA LEU A 405 -13.82 17.66 11.03
C LEU A 405 -13.20 18.68 12.00
N LEU A 406 -14.00 19.58 12.59
CA LEU A 406 -13.55 20.54 13.60
C LEU A 406 -13.15 19.86 14.91
N ILE A 407 -13.79 18.74 15.25
CA ILE A 407 -13.45 17.93 16.43
C ILE A 407 -12.04 17.36 16.25
N PHE A 408 -11.76 16.76 15.10
CA PHE A 408 -10.46 16.14 14.83
C PHE A 408 -9.33 17.16 14.66
N SER A 409 -9.59 18.27 13.99
CA SER A 409 -8.56 19.32 13.78
C SER A 409 -8.13 20.00 15.08
N SER A 410 -9.00 20.05 16.09
CA SER A 410 -8.68 20.56 17.42
C SER A 410 -7.98 19.54 18.31
N ARG A 411 -8.44 18.27 18.33
CA ARG A 411 -7.96 17.24 19.27
C ARG A 411 -6.84 16.34 18.72
N CYS A 412 -6.88 16.00 17.43
CA CYS A 412 -5.94 15.08 16.78
C CYS A 412 -4.91 15.84 15.92
N ARG A 413 -3.99 16.55 16.57
CA ARG A 413 -3.05 17.45 15.88
C ARG A 413 -2.02 16.76 14.99
N LYS A 414 -1.82 15.44 15.13
CA LYS A 414 -0.90 14.64 14.29
C LYS A 414 -1.61 13.94 13.13
N LEU A 415 -2.90 14.15 12.96
CA LEU A 415 -3.70 13.43 11.97
C LEU A 415 -3.25 13.77 10.54
N GLN A 416 -2.78 12.76 9.81
CA GLN A 416 -2.32 12.83 8.42
C GLN A 416 -3.35 12.24 7.45
N LYS A 417 -4.10 11.23 7.87
CA LYS A 417 -5.12 10.57 7.06
C LYS A 417 -6.40 10.40 7.86
N LEU A 418 -7.52 10.90 7.33
CA LEU A 418 -8.84 10.75 7.92
C LEU A 418 -9.80 10.15 6.90
N GLY A 419 -10.56 9.14 7.27
CA GLY A 419 -11.59 8.52 6.44
C GLY A 419 -12.91 8.46 7.19
N LEU A 420 -13.95 9.09 6.65
CA LEU A 420 -15.28 9.14 7.26
C LEU A 420 -16.36 8.99 6.19
N TYR A 421 -17.48 8.39 6.58
CA TYR A 421 -18.72 8.42 5.79
C TYR A 421 -19.59 9.59 6.28
N VAL A 422 -19.67 10.67 5.50
CA VAL A 422 -20.36 11.92 5.87
C VAL A 422 -21.42 12.33 4.85
N ASP A 423 -22.35 13.18 5.28
CA ASP A 423 -23.26 13.93 4.43
C ASP A 423 -22.73 15.35 4.27
N ALA A 424 -22.21 15.65 3.08
CA ALA A 424 -21.72 16.97 2.70
C ALA A 424 -22.78 17.81 1.96
N SER A 425 -24.06 17.43 1.99
CA SER A 425 -25.17 18.29 1.49
C SER A 425 -25.65 19.31 2.51
N VAL A 426 -25.39 19.08 3.80
CA VAL A 426 -25.81 20.00 4.87
C VAL A 426 -24.96 21.26 4.82
N SER A 427 -25.62 22.44 4.80
CA SER A 427 -24.92 23.72 4.74
C SER A 427 -24.11 23.99 6.02
N ILE A 428 -22.84 24.36 5.84
CA ILE A 428 -21.88 24.61 6.92
C ILE A 428 -21.62 26.12 7.11
N THR A 429 -22.30 26.98 6.34
CA THR A 429 -22.11 28.43 6.37
C THR A 429 -22.27 29.03 7.77
N HIS A 430 -23.21 28.51 8.56
CA HIS A 430 -23.44 28.98 9.93
C HIS A 430 -22.31 28.66 10.92
N VAL A 431 -21.50 27.63 10.65
CA VAL A 431 -20.40 27.22 11.55
C VAL A 431 -19.19 28.13 11.40
N LEU A 432 -19.07 28.81 10.25
CA LEU A 432 -17.96 29.70 9.95
C LEU A 432 -18.16 31.14 10.47
N ASP A 433 -19.39 31.48 10.87
CA ASP A 433 -19.74 32.80 11.38
C ASP A 433 -19.33 32.93 12.85
N GLY A 434 -18.16 33.51 13.09
CA GLY A 434 -17.76 34.05 14.41
C GLY A 434 -17.06 33.09 15.37
N GLN A 435 -16.81 31.82 15.00
CA GLN A 435 -15.98 30.91 15.80
C GLN A 435 -14.53 30.85 15.30
N GLU A 436 -13.58 30.98 16.22
CA GLU A 436 -12.19 30.59 15.96
C GLU A 436 -12.10 29.07 15.87
N PHE A 437 -11.78 28.56 14.68
CA PHE A 437 -11.51 27.14 14.49
C PHE A 437 -10.05 26.89 14.08
N HIS A 438 -9.53 25.77 14.57
CA HIS A 438 -8.18 25.31 14.25
C HIS A 438 -8.21 24.50 12.96
N GLY A 439 -7.37 24.86 12.00
CA GLY A 439 -7.12 23.99 10.84
C GLY A 439 -6.29 22.78 11.24
N PHE A 440 -6.39 21.71 10.45
CA PHE A 440 -5.46 20.60 10.51
C PHE A 440 -4.05 21.08 10.16
N PRO A 441 -3.04 20.74 10.95
CA PRO A 441 -1.66 21.12 10.65
C PRO A 441 -0.99 20.15 9.66
N GLU A 442 -1.32 18.86 9.73
CA GLU A 442 -0.60 17.80 9.01
C GLU A 442 -1.47 16.94 8.09
N LEU A 443 -2.77 17.21 7.99
CA LEU A 443 -3.68 16.40 7.18
C LEU A 443 -3.25 16.40 5.71
N ARG A 444 -2.96 15.21 5.19
CA ARG A 444 -2.53 14.96 3.81
C ARG A 444 -3.62 14.32 2.97
N SER A 445 -4.50 13.54 3.59
CA SER A 445 -5.57 12.85 2.87
C SER A 445 -6.86 12.82 3.67
N PHE A 446 -7.95 13.23 3.03
CA PHE A 446 -9.30 13.05 3.52
C PHE A 446 -10.05 12.07 2.60
N SER A 447 -10.25 10.84 3.06
CA SER A 447 -10.98 9.80 2.34
C SER A 447 -12.48 9.95 2.59
N VAL A 448 -13.20 10.33 1.55
CA VAL A 448 -14.66 10.56 1.62
C VAL A 448 -15.46 9.33 1.23
N GLY A 449 -14.82 8.29 0.71
CA GLY A 449 -15.46 7.05 0.26
C GLY A 449 -16.76 7.25 -0.52
N LEU A 450 -17.89 6.84 0.08
CA LEU A 450 -19.23 6.92 -0.52
C LEU A 450 -20.05 8.15 -0.07
N SER A 451 -19.43 9.09 0.66
CA SER A 451 -20.06 10.28 1.23
C SER A 451 -20.90 11.07 0.22
N HIS A 452 -22.07 11.51 0.68
CA HIS A 452 -23.02 12.27 -0.11
C HIS A 452 -22.54 13.72 -0.30
N ILE A 453 -22.81 14.33 -1.46
CA ILE A 453 -22.43 15.72 -1.76
C ILE A 453 -23.39 16.30 -2.82
N GLU A 454 -23.88 17.52 -2.58
CA GLU A 454 -24.76 18.26 -3.50
C GLU A 454 -24.10 19.55 -4.03
N ASP A 455 -23.26 20.21 -3.22
CA ASP A 455 -22.57 21.45 -3.59
C ASP A 455 -21.05 21.31 -3.41
N ALA A 456 -20.32 21.20 -4.54
CA ALA A 456 -18.87 21.07 -4.52
C ALA A 456 -18.15 22.38 -4.13
N GLU A 457 -18.75 23.54 -4.41
CA GLU A 457 -18.11 24.84 -4.17
C GLU A 457 -18.14 25.18 -2.69
N SER A 458 -19.31 25.08 -2.05
CA SER A 458 -19.46 25.29 -0.60
C SER A 458 -18.58 24.33 0.21
N VAL A 459 -18.54 23.05 -0.18
CA VAL A 459 -17.68 22.05 0.47
C VAL A 459 -16.19 22.38 0.29
N ALA A 460 -15.77 22.79 -0.92
CA ALA A 460 -14.38 23.17 -1.17
C ALA A 460 -13.97 24.42 -0.40
N LEU A 461 -14.87 25.39 -0.24
CA LEU A 461 -14.64 26.57 0.60
C LEU A 461 -14.41 26.18 2.06
N PHE A 462 -15.30 25.34 2.61
CA PHE A 462 -15.15 24.85 3.98
C PHE A 462 -13.84 24.07 4.17
N LEU A 463 -13.55 23.08 3.31
CA LEU A 463 -12.32 22.30 3.39
C LEU A 463 -11.07 23.17 3.19
N GLY A 464 -11.12 24.17 2.30
CA GLY A 464 -10.05 25.14 2.10
C GLY A 464 -9.75 25.97 3.36
N GLN A 465 -10.72 26.11 4.25
CA GLN A 465 -10.55 26.80 5.53
C GLN A 465 -9.82 25.97 6.59
N ILE A 466 -9.99 24.65 6.57
CA ILE A 466 -9.46 23.76 7.62
C ILE A 466 -8.28 22.90 7.17
N CYS A 467 -8.17 22.56 5.89
CA CYS A 467 -7.13 21.67 5.39
C CYS A 467 -5.84 22.41 4.98
N PRO A 468 -4.68 21.74 5.06
CA PRO A 468 -3.43 22.19 4.43
C PRO A 468 -3.50 22.21 2.90
N PRO A 469 -2.65 23.00 2.21
CA PRO A 469 -2.60 23.06 0.74
C PRO A 469 -2.23 21.76 0.04
N ASN A 470 -1.54 20.86 0.73
CA ASN A 470 -1.13 19.54 0.26
C ASN A 470 -2.11 18.43 0.67
N CYS A 471 -3.25 18.79 1.26
CA CYS A 471 -4.31 17.85 1.55
C CYS A 471 -5.06 17.47 0.27
N GLU A 472 -5.21 16.17 0.04
CA GLU A 472 -5.95 15.62 -1.09
C GLU A 472 -7.25 14.97 -0.61
N VAL A 473 -8.32 15.12 -1.40
CA VAL A 473 -9.57 14.38 -1.18
C VAL A 473 -9.46 13.03 -1.90
N ALA A 474 -9.30 11.97 -1.11
CA ALA A 474 -9.21 10.61 -1.61
C ALA A 474 -10.61 10.00 -1.83
N LEU A 475 -10.76 9.29 -2.95
CA LEU A 475 -11.99 8.61 -3.33
C LEU A 475 -11.80 7.12 -3.12
N ALA A 476 -12.66 6.47 -2.36
CA ALA A 476 -12.59 5.01 -2.21
C ALA A 476 -13.25 4.29 -3.41
N GLY A 477 -12.72 3.09 -3.69
CA GLY A 477 -13.32 2.07 -4.56
C GLY A 477 -13.12 2.25 -6.08
N PRO A 478 -13.27 1.16 -6.86
CA PRO A 478 -13.12 1.18 -8.32
C PRO A 478 -14.21 1.99 -9.06
N GLU A 479 -13.97 2.21 -10.35
CA GLU A 479 -14.41 3.30 -11.22
C GLU A 479 -15.91 3.40 -11.61
N THR A 480 -16.88 3.21 -10.71
CA THR A 480 -18.25 3.65 -11.03
C THR A 480 -18.33 5.17 -11.20
N ARG A 481 -18.70 5.63 -12.40
CA ARG A 481 -18.86 7.06 -12.77
C ARG A 481 -20.09 7.68 -12.09
N SER A 482 -20.11 7.71 -10.76
CA SER A 482 -21.20 8.35 -10.03
C SER A 482 -21.08 9.88 -10.10
N VAL A 483 -22.22 10.57 -10.16
CA VAL A 483 -22.29 12.05 -10.09
C VAL A 483 -21.55 12.57 -8.85
N ARG A 484 -21.72 11.88 -7.71
CA ARG A 484 -21.03 12.17 -6.45
C ARG A 484 -19.50 12.17 -6.61
N ARG A 485 -18.94 11.18 -7.31
CA ARG A 485 -17.50 11.11 -7.54
C ARG A 485 -16.98 12.30 -8.37
N ASN A 486 -17.73 12.75 -9.36
CA ASN A 486 -17.37 13.95 -10.13
C ASN A 486 -17.39 15.20 -9.25
N MET A 487 -18.34 15.33 -8.35
CA MET A 487 -18.42 16.44 -7.41
C MET A 487 -17.21 16.49 -6.46
N TRP A 488 -16.85 15.35 -5.85
CA TRP A 488 -15.65 15.28 -5.02
C TRP A 488 -14.34 15.50 -5.80
N ARG A 489 -14.27 15.11 -7.09
CA ARG A 489 -13.13 15.49 -7.95
C ARG A 489 -13.05 17.01 -8.16
N LYS A 490 -14.19 17.69 -8.33
CA LYS A 490 -14.22 19.17 -8.40
C LYS A 490 -13.69 19.79 -7.12
N VAL A 491 -14.13 19.28 -5.96
CA VAL A 491 -13.60 19.70 -4.64
C VAL A 491 -12.07 19.55 -4.61
N ASN A 492 -11.55 18.38 -4.99
CA ASN A 492 -10.12 18.11 -5.01
C ASN A 492 -9.34 19.05 -5.94
N GLY A 493 -9.94 19.47 -7.06
CA GLY A 493 -9.35 20.45 -7.98
C GLY A 493 -9.30 21.88 -7.44
N MET A 494 -10.28 22.28 -6.62
CA MET A 494 -10.37 23.63 -6.03
C MET A 494 -9.56 23.78 -4.74
N LEU A 495 -9.50 22.71 -3.93
CA LEU A 495 -8.96 22.73 -2.57
C LEU A 495 -7.54 23.31 -2.46
N PRO A 496 -6.55 22.93 -3.29
CA PRO A 496 -5.19 23.46 -3.17
C PRO A 496 -5.11 24.97 -3.36
N THR A 497 -5.94 25.53 -4.25
CA THR A 497 -5.98 26.97 -4.52
C THR A 497 -6.62 27.73 -3.36
N LEU A 498 -7.76 27.25 -2.86
CA LEU A 498 -8.47 27.87 -1.74
C LEU A 498 -7.64 27.85 -0.45
N ALA A 499 -6.98 26.71 -0.16
CA ALA A 499 -6.09 26.59 0.99
C ALA A 499 -4.89 27.55 0.91
N LYS A 500 -4.30 27.74 -0.29
CA LYS A 500 -3.23 28.73 -0.51
C LYS A 500 -3.72 30.17 -0.33
N MET A 501 -4.89 30.50 -0.86
CA MET A 501 -5.50 31.83 -0.71
C MET A 501 -5.71 32.18 0.77
N ARG A 502 -6.25 31.24 1.55
CA ARG A 502 -6.39 31.40 3.01
C ARG A 502 -5.06 31.66 3.71
N LEU A 503 -4.01 30.90 3.38
CA LEU A 503 -2.70 31.08 4.01
C LEU A 503 -2.12 32.47 3.70
N ALA A 504 -2.21 32.91 2.45
CA ALA A 504 -1.78 34.24 2.04
C ALA A 504 -2.56 35.33 2.78
N GLU A 505 -3.87 35.16 2.94
CA GLU A 505 -4.72 36.10 3.66
C GLU A 505 -4.40 36.16 5.15
N ARG A 506 -4.18 35.00 5.80
CA ARG A 506 -3.73 34.95 7.21
C ARG A 506 -2.36 35.59 7.40
N GLU A 507 -1.44 35.43 6.45
CA GLU A 507 -0.14 36.08 6.50
C GLU A 507 -0.28 37.61 6.36
N ARG A 508 -1.15 38.08 5.47
CA ARG A 508 -1.47 39.49 5.27
C ARG A 508 -2.06 40.12 6.52
N ILE A 509 -3.09 39.50 7.10
CA ILE A 509 -3.73 39.95 8.34
C ILE A 509 -2.72 39.93 9.49
N GLY A 510 -1.93 38.86 9.63
CA GLY A 510 -0.90 38.77 10.67
C GLY A 510 0.18 39.84 10.57
N LYS A 511 0.57 40.25 9.36
CA LYS A 511 1.46 41.40 9.15
C LYS A 511 0.79 42.71 9.58
N GLN A 512 -0.49 42.89 9.26
CA GLN A 512 -1.25 44.08 9.63
C GLN A 512 -1.46 44.21 11.14
N VAL A 513 -1.77 43.12 11.84
CA VAL A 513 -1.90 43.09 13.30
C VAL A 513 -0.58 43.47 13.97
N ARG A 514 0.55 42.86 13.55
CA ARG A 514 1.87 43.22 14.09
C ARG A 514 2.23 44.69 13.88
N MET A 515 1.88 45.28 12.73
CA MET A 515 2.08 46.72 12.50
C MET A 515 1.24 47.58 13.45
N LEU A 516 -0.01 47.19 13.70
CA LEU A 516 -0.89 47.90 14.63
C LEU A 516 -0.40 47.77 16.08
N GLU A 517 0.11 46.60 16.50
CA GLU A 517 0.67 46.40 17.84
C GLU A 517 1.88 47.31 18.09
N VAL A 518 2.79 47.40 17.12
CA VAL A 518 3.96 48.31 17.19
C VAL A 518 3.52 49.77 17.30
N GLU A 519 2.51 50.19 16.53
CA GLU A 519 2.02 51.56 16.58
C GLU A 519 1.31 51.85 17.92
N VAL A 520 0.53 50.90 18.45
CA VAL A 520 -0.09 51.02 19.78
C VAL A 520 0.96 51.12 20.88
N GLU A 521 2.03 50.33 20.82
CA GLU A 521 3.15 50.43 21.77
C GLU A 521 3.87 51.78 21.67
N ARG A 522 4.10 52.28 20.46
CA ARG A 522 4.69 53.60 20.23
C ARG A 522 3.82 54.72 20.82
N LEU A 523 2.51 54.68 20.58
CA LEU A 523 1.57 55.67 21.13
C LEU A 523 1.51 55.61 22.66
N ARG A 524 1.57 54.40 23.25
CA ARG A 524 1.66 54.23 24.71
C ARG A 524 2.96 54.78 25.30
N ALA A 525 4.08 54.68 24.58
CA ALA A 525 5.35 55.26 25.00
C ALA A 525 5.31 56.80 24.99
N LEU A 526 4.69 57.39 23.97
CA LEU A 526 4.51 58.85 23.85
C LEU A 526 3.58 59.45 24.90
N GLN A 527 2.65 58.66 25.46
CA GLN A 527 1.79 59.10 26.57
C GLN A 527 2.45 58.99 27.95
N ARG A 528 3.59 58.29 28.05
CA ARG A 528 4.36 58.12 29.30
C ARG A 528 5.53 59.10 29.42
N SER A 529 5.88 59.79 28.34
CA SER A 529 6.79 60.95 28.29
C SER A 529 6.00 62.24 28.43
#